data_AF-A0A3D2Z5Q0-F1
#
_entry.id   AF-A0A3D2Z5Q0-F1
#
_cell.length_a   1.000
_cell.length_b   1.000
_cell.length_c   1.000
_cell.angle_alpha   90.00
_cell.angle_beta   90.00
_cell.angle_gamma   90.00
#
_symmetry.space_group_name_H-M   'P 1'
#
loop_
_entity.id
_entity.type
_entity.pdbx_description
1 polymer ?
#
loop_
_entity_poly.entity_id
_entity_poly.type
_entity_poly.pdbx_seq_one_letter_code
_entity_poly.pdbx_strand_id
1 'polypeptide(L)'
;MPDAGLTPDTFDPALFCHGRLFWRHDGSDSARFPPALAWRLVARAAAGSDGRSVLWDPFCGTALIPCLGRLFFADDFAGIVASDIDPEAVACARRNLAMMQDRAAFGERRRAVEGFRGRNKKSEARWGAVSQYMDRIESLVDAAAHKSCPVTTWSVSAGEQFPEADRVALITDLPYGNASVLVGDGLVDIIESVRANPGDLSMDLIATKQQEQELVKRFDDLLTRPIRGGRVQIMWDSRFR
;
A
#
# COMPACT_ATOMS: atom_id res chain seq x y z
N MET A 1 -15.67 10.94 -14.63
CA MET A 1 -14.49 11.11 -13.76
C MET A 1 -13.35 11.51 -14.68
N PRO A 2 -12.70 12.66 -14.47
CA PRO A 2 -11.48 12.94 -15.21
C PRO A 2 -10.48 11.83 -14.87
N ASP A 3 -9.81 11.28 -15.88
CA ASP A 3 -8.71 10.33 -15.71
C ASP A 3 -7.76 10.92 -14.67
N ALA A 4 -7.68 10.31 -13.48
CA ALA A 4 -6.67 10.63 -12.50
C ALA A 4 -5.34 10.28 -13.16
N GLY A 5 -4.70 11.31 -13.75
CA GLY A 5 -3.69 11.22 -14.79
C GLY A 5 -2.67 10.12 -14.54
N LEU A 6 -2.91 8.96 -15.14
CA LEU A 6 -1.84 8.04 -15.47
C LEU A 6 -1.07 8.75 -16.57
N THR A 7 0.04 9.40 -16.25
CA THR A 7 1.07 9.59 -17.26
C THR A 7 1.74 8.22 -17.38
N PRO A 8 1.53 7.45 -18.46
CA PRO A 8 2.10 6.10 -18.61
C PRO A 8 3.63 6.10 -18.52
N ASP A 9 4.24 7.28 -18.65
CA ASP A 9 5.66 7.52 -18.54
C ASP A 9 6.21 7.36 -17.11
N THR A 10 5.39 7.57 -16.07
CA THR A 10 5.84 7.63 -14.67
C THR A 10 5.40 6.45 -13.80
N PHE A 11 4.23 5.87 -14.03
CA PHE A 11 3.75 4.69 -13.30
C PHE A 11 3.54 3.50 -14.22
N ASP A 12 4.39 2.49 -14.08
CA ASP A 12 4.24 1.20 -14.77
C ASP A 12 3.85 0.11 -13.75
N PRO A 13 2.60 -0.36 -13.72
CA PRO A 13 2.15 -1.37 -12.75
C PRO A 13 2.84 -2.74 -12.91
N ALA A 14 3.47 -3.02 -14.06
CA ALA A 14 4.23 -4.25 -14.25
C ALA A 14 5.63 -4.16 -13.62
N LEU A 15 6.16 -2.95 -13.41
CA LEU A 15 7.51 -2.70 -12.88
C LEU A 15 7.49 -2.14 -11.46
N PHE A 16 6.49 -1.33 -11.10
CA PHE A 16 6.22 -0.84 -9.74
C PHE A 16 5.50 -1.92 -8.92
N CYS A 17 6.16 -3.05 -8.69
CA CYS A 17 5.55 -4.18 -8.02
C CYS A 17 6.55 -5.06 -7.27
N HIS A 18 5.99 -5.96 -6.46
CA HIS A 18 6.70 -6.97 -5.70
C HIS A 18 7.67 -7.80 -6.56
N GLY A 19 8.95 -7.83 -6.18
CA GLY A 19 10.01 -8.55 -6.93
C GLY A 19 10.42 -7.97 -8.26
N ARG A 20 10.05 -6.72 -8.48
CA ARG A 20 10.61 -5.86 -9.52
C ARG A 20 11.33 -4.73 -8.80
N LEU A 21 10.71 -3.56 -8.71
CA LEU A 21 11.25 -2.42 -8.00
C LEU A 21 11.45 -2.72 -6.50
N PHE A 22 10.43 -3.29 -5.86
CA PHE A 22 10.39 -3.46 -4.40
C PHE A 22 11.34 -4.56 -3.91
N TRP A 23 11.97 -4.31 -2.75
CA TRP A 23 12.58 -5.35 -1.93
C TRP A 23 11.53 -6.36 -1.46
N ARG A 24 12.01 -7.54 -1.06
CA ARG A 24 11.20 -8.65 -0.56
C ARG A 24 11.68 -9.05 0.82
N HIS A 25 10.78 -9.65 1.60
CA HIS A 25 11.09 -10.45 2.78
C HIS A 25 10.57 -11.88 2.55
N ASP A 26 10.93 -12.81 3.43
CA ASP A 26 10.44 -14.18 3.33
C ASP A 26 8.93 -14.22 3.58
N GLY A 27 8.21 -15.07 2.83
CA GLY A 27 6.74 -15.10 2.86
C GLY A 27 6.05 -14.04 2.01
N SER A 28 6.70 -12.94 1.62
CA SER A 28 6.06 -11.83 0.88
C SER A 28 5.46 -12.17 -0.49
N ASP A 29 5.79 -13.34 -1.07
CA ASP A 29 5.20 -13.80 -2.34
C ASP A 29 3.71 -14.13 -2.24
N SER A 30 3.19 -14.44 -1.04
CA SER A 30 1.76 -14.67 -0.78
C SER A 30 0.95 -13.38 -0.61
N ALA A 31 1.61 -12.27 -0.29
CA ALA A 31 0.99 -10.96 -0.01
C ALA A 31 1.01 -10.02 -1.24
N ARG A 32 0.84 -10.57 -2.44
CA ARG A 32 0.92 -9.77 -3.67
C ARG A 32 -0.38 -9.01 -3.94
N PHE A 33 -0.31 -7.69 -3.85
CA PHE A 33 -1.41 -6.81 -4.19
C PHE A 33 -1.29 -6.23 -5.63
N PRO A 34 -2.37 -6.15 -6.44
CA PRO A 34 -2.29 -5.64 -7.81
C PRO A 34 -1.99 -4.13 -7.87
N PRO A 35 -0.86 -3.69 -8.46
CA PRO A 35 -0.46 -2.27 -8.42
C PRO A 35 -1.42 -1.31 -9.11
N ALA A 36 -2.04 -1.72 -10.21
CA ALA A 36 -3.04 -0.89 -10.90
C ALA A 36 -4.31 -0.69 -10.07
N LEU A 37 -4.67 -1.66 -9.23
CA LEU A 37 -5.78 -1.50 -8.28
C LEU A 37 -5.36 -0.56 -7.15
N ALA A 38 -4.18 -0.79 -6.57
CA ALA A 38 -3.60 0.06 -5.54
C ALA A 38 -3.56 1.54 -5.96
N TRP A 39 -3.08 1.82 -7.17
CA TRP A 39 -3.08 3.17 -7.74
C TRP A 39 -4.48 3.81 -7.71
N ARG A 40 -5.49 3.09 -8.20
CA ARG A 40 -6.86 3.60 -8.27
C ARG A 40 -7.45 3.89 -6.90
N LEU A 41 -7.16 3.05 -5.90
CA LEU A 41 -7.63 3.25 -4.54
C LEU A 41 -6.95 4.47 -3.90
N VAL A 42 -5.63 4.56 -4.00
CA VAL A 42 -4.85 5.70 -3.46
C VAL A 42 -5.24 7.00 -4.15
N ALA A 43 -5.38 7.01 -5.48
CA ALA A 43 -5.81 8.20 -6.22
C ALA A 43 -7.21 8.68 -5.82
N ARG A 44 -8.15 7.75 -5.55
CA ARG A 44 -9.47 8.12 -5.05
C ARG A 44 -9.40 8.70 -3.64
N ALA A 45 -8.60 8.09 -2.76
CA ALA A 45 -8.43 8.60 -1.40
C ALA A 45 -7.77 9.99 -1.40
N ALA A 46 -6.74 10.19 -2.22
CA ALA A 46 -6.07 11.48 -2.42
C ALA A 46 -7.04 12.56 -2.92
N ALA A 47 -7.91 12.22 -3.87
CA ALA A 47 -8.92 13.15 -4.38
C ALA A 47 -9.98 13.55 -3.33
N GLY A 48 -10.13 12.79 -2.24
CA GLY A 48 -11.10 13.06 -1.16
C GLY A 48 -10.47 13.51 0.16
N SER A 49 -9.14 13.59 0.26
CA SER A 49 -8.44 13.92 1.50
C SER A 49 -8.22 15.42 1.70
N ASP A 50 -8.17 16.21 0.62
CA ASP A 50 -7.84 17.64 0.61
C ASP A 50 -6.55 17.96 1.41
N GLY A 51 -5.57 17.06 1.41
CA GLY A 51 -4.32 17.22 2.17
C GLY A 51 -4.44 16.96 3.68
N ARG A 52 -5.60 16.55 4.19
CA ARG A 52 -5.88 16.43 5.64
C ARG A 52 -5.89 14.99 6.15
N SER A 53 -6.08 14.02 5.26
CA SER A 53 -6.15 12.62 5.68
C SER A 53 -4.77 12.01 5.80
N VAL A 54 -4.58 11.13 6.78
CA VAL A 54 -3.46 10.18 6.82
C VAL A 54 -3.83 8.95 6.00
N LEU A 55 -2.98 8.57 5.03
CA LEU A 55 -3.09 7.29 4.34
C LEU A 55 -2.54 6.19 5.26
N TRP A 56 -3.32 5.16 5.53
CA TRP A 56 -2.90 4.05 6.39
C TRP A 56 -3.14 2.69 5.75
N ASP A 57 -2.11 1.85 5.75
CA ASP A 57 -2.19 0.44 5.40
C ASP A 57 -1.78 -0.42 6.63
N PRO A 58 -2.76 -1.04 7.34
CA PRO A 58 -2.50 -1.84 8.53
C PRO A 58 -2.02 -3.27 8.28
N PHE A 59 -1.94 -3.71 7.03
CA PHE A 59 -1.42 -5.02 6.62
C PHE A 59 -0.39 -4.81 5.51
N CYS A 60 0.59 -3.97 5.79
CA CYS A 60 1.35 -3.30 4.75
C CYS A 60 2.26 -4.23 3.93
N GLY A 61 2.69 -5.38 4.47
CA GLY A 61 3.59 -6.31 3.79
C GLY A 61 4.83 -5.59 3.23
N THR A 62 4.93 -5.49 1.90
CA THR A 62 6.04 -4.77 1.21
C THR A 62 5.82 -3.26 1.03
N ALA A 63 4.73 -2.71 1.57
CA ALA A 63 4.31 -1.31 1.53
C ALA A 63 4.02 -0.75 0.12
N LEU A 64 3.40 -1.54 -0.76
CA LEU A 64 3.01 -1.07 -2.10
C LEU A 64 2.07 0.15 -2.04
N ILE A 65 1.02 0.09 -1.22
CA ILE A 65 0.04 1.19 -1.06
C ILE A 65 0.71 2.43 -0.44
N PRO A 66 1.43 2.35 0.69
CA PRO A 66 2.18 3.47 1.24
C PRO A 66 3.20 4.08 0.27
N CYS A 67 3.93 3.26 -0.50
CA CYS A 67 4.91 3.77 -1.47
C CYS A 67 4.27 4.52 -2.63
N LEU A 68 3.07 4.10 -3.08
CA LEU A 68 2.28 4.87 -4.05
C LEU A 68 1.89 6.23 -3.48
N GLY A 69 1.34 6.23 -2.26
CA GLY A 69 1.01 7.47 -1.53
C GLY A 69 2.22 8.40 -1.47
N ARG A 70 3.39 7.87 -1.10
CA ARG A 70 4.59 8.67 -0.89
C ARG A 70 5.15 9.26 -2.19
N LEU A 71 5.26 8.45 -3.23
CA LEU A 71 5.93 8.88 -4.46
C LEU A 71 5.01 9.77 -5.32
N PHE A 72 3.74 9.43 -5.42
CA PHE A 72 2.83 10.04 -6.40
C PHE A 72 1.81 11.01 -5.79
N PHE A 73 1.41 10.81 -4.53
CA PHE A 73 0.29 11.52 -3.90
C PHE A 73 0.66 12.19 -2.57
N ALA A 74 1.94 12.41 -2.32
CA ALA A 74 2.39 12.90 -1.00
C ALA A 74 1.87 14.30 -0.65
N ASP A 75 1.51 15.12 -1.63
CA ASP A 75 0.95 16.45 -1.36
C ASP A 75 -0.55 16.40 -1.04
N ASP A 76 -1.19 15.25 -1.29
CA ASP A 76 -2.61 15.01 -1.03
C ASP A 76 -2.86 14.41 0.37
N PHE A 77 -1.82 13.97 1.08
CA PHE A 77 -1.95 13.34 2.39
C PHE A 77 -1.21 14.13 3.49
N ALA A 78 -1.80 14.20 4.67
CA ALA A 78 -1.17 14.80 5.86
C ALA A 78 -0.06 13.91 6.45
N GLY A 79 -0.07 12.62 6.09
CA GLY A 79 0.90 11.64 6.53
C GLY A 79 0.62 10.28 5.91
N ILE A 80 1.62 9.40 5.96
CA ILE A 80 1.51 8.02 5.47
C ILE A 80 1.98 7.08 6.58
N VAL A 81 1.15 6.10 6.89
CA VAL A 81 1.41 5.08 7.90
C VAL A 81 1.36 3.71 7.24
N ALA A 82 2.40 2.92 7.47
CA ALA A 82 2.47 1.50 7.12
C ALA A 82 2.64 0.69 8.39
N SER A 83 1.73 -0.22 8.69
CA SER A 83 1.90 -1.13 9.83
C SER A 83 1.65 -2.57 9.44
N ASP A 84 2.26 -3.47 10.19
CA ASP A 84 2.06 -4.91 10.10
C ASP A 84 2.39 -5.52 11.46
N ILE A 85 1.81 -6.68 11.77
CA ILE A 85 2.17 -7.42 12.99
C ILE A 85 3.54 -8.10 12.83
N ASP A 86 3.91 -8.46 11.60
CA ASP A 86 5.19 -9.09 11.30
C ASP A 86 6.33 -8.06 11.23
N PRO A 87 7.29 -8.09 12.17
CA PRO A 87 8.41 -7.16 12.16
C PRO A 87 9.30 -7.26 10.90
N GLU A 88 9.36 -8.43 10.24
CA GLU A 88 10.09 -8.58 8.97
C GLU A 88 9.41 -7.85 7.82
N ALA A 89 8.07 -7.93 7.76
CA ALA A 89 7.26 -7.15 6.83
C ALA A 89 7.49 -5.65 7.06
N VAL A 90 7.43 -5.18 8.30
CA VAL A 90 7.67 -3.77 8.66
C VAL A 90 9.08 -3.30 8.29
N ALA A 91 10.10 -4.14 8.51
CA ALA A 91 11.47 -3.83 8.10
C ALA A 91 11.59 -3.71 6.57
N CYS A 92 10.92 -4.59 5.83
CA CYS A 92 10.86 -4.54 4.37
C CYS A 92 10.13 -3.28 3.87
N ALA A 93 8.95 -3.00 4.43
CA ALA A 93 8.15 -1.81 4.19
C ALA A 93 8.97 -0.54 4.40
N ARG A 94 9.70 -0.43 5.52
CA ARG A 94 10.58 0.71 5.82
C ARG A 94 11.65 0.91 4.76
N ARG A 95 12.28 -0.17 4.29
CA ARG A 95 13.30 -0.11 3.24
C ARG A 95 12.72 0.35 1.90
N ASN A 96 11.54 -0.14 1.55
CA ASN A 96 10.84 0.27 0.32
C ASN A 96 10.38 1.73 0.39
N LEU A 97 9.85 2.18 1.53
CA LEU A 97 9.47 3.58 1.75
C LEU A 97 10.67 4.52 1.71
N ALA A 98 11.81 4.12 2.29
CA ALA A 98 13.05 4.89 2.20
C ALA A 98 13.47 5.12 0.74
N MET A 99 13.33 4.12 -0.14
CA MET A 99 13.61 4.29 -1.58
C MET A 99 12.74 5.35 -2.25
N MET A 100 11.55 5.65 -1.73
CA MET A 100 10.63 6.63 -2.32
C MET A 100 10.96 8.07 -1.90
N GLN A 101 11.90 8.29 -0.98
CA GLN A 101 12.19 9.60 -0.41
C GLN A 101 13.68 9.90 -0.16
N ASP A 102 14.55 8.89 -0.31
CA ASP A 102 15.99 9.02 -0.10
C ASP A 102 16.74 8.51 -1.35
N ARG A 103 17.50 9.41 -1.97
CA ARG A 103 18.31 9.14 -3.16
C ARG A 103 19.37 8.06 -2.91
N ALA A 104 19.95 8.00 -1.71
CA ALA A 104 20.92 6.98 -1.36
C ALA A 104 20.26 5.58 -1.28
N ALA A 105 19.10 5.47 -0.63
CA ALA A 105 18.33 4.23 -0.56
C ALA A 105 17.85 3.77 -1.96
N PHE A 106 17.39 4.70 -2.79
CA PHE A 106 17.04 4.42 -4.18
C PHE A 106 18.25 3.92 -4.99
N GLY A 107 19.42 4.57 -4.83
CA GLY A 107 20.67 4.17 -5.47
C GLY A 107 21.21 2.81 -5.00
N GLU A 108 20.99 2.44 -3.74
CA GLU A 108 21.27 1.10 -3.24
C GLU A 108 20.44 0.05 -3.98
N ARG A 109 19.12 0.28 -4.11
CA ARG A 109 18.26 -0.63 -4.88
C ARG A 109 18.70 -0.72 -6.33
N ARG A 110 19.06 0.41 -6.97
CA ARG A 110 19.55 0.41 -8.35
C ARG A 110 20.77 -0.47 -8.51
N ARG A 111 21.78 -0.35 -7.63
CA ARG A 111 22.97 -1.21 -7.63
C ARG A 111 22.61 -2.70 -7.49
N ALA A 112 21.64 -3.02 -6.64
CA ALA A 112 21.16 -4.40 -6.51
C ALA A 112 20.44 -4.90 -7.78
N VAL A 113 19.64 -4.07 -8.46
CA VAL A 113 19.02 -4.40 -9.75
C VAL A 113 20.10 -4.68 -10.80
N GLU A 114 21.13 -3.84 -10.89
CA GLU A 114 22.26 -4.04 -11.81
C GLU A 114 23.01 -5.35 -11.52
N GLY A 115 23.20 -5.73 -10.25
CA GLY A 115 23.80 -7.01 -9.87
C GLY A 115 22.99 -8.27 -10.28
N PHE A 116 21.73 -8.12 -10.69
CA PHE A 116 20.92 -9.21 -11.23
C PHE A 116 20.97 -9.33 -12.76
N ARG A 117 21.55 -8.34 -13.46
CA ARG A 117 21.69 -8.33 -14.92
C ARG A 117 22.76 -9.32 -15.40
N GLY A 118 22.82 -9.57 -16.71
CA GLY A 118 23.88 -10.36 -17.34
C GLY A 118 23.91 -11.87 -17.06
N ARG A 119 23.16 -12.39 -16.08
CA ARG A 119 23.16 -13.84 -15.74
C ARG A 119 22.69 -14.73 -16.90
N ASN A 120 21.74 -14.24 -17.69
CA ASN A 120 21.25 -14.82 -18.94
C ASN A 120 20.34 -13.81 -19.66
N LYS A 121 19.94 -14.12 -20.91
CA LYS A 121 19.06 -13.24 -21.73
C LYS A 121 17.74 -12.86 -21.04
N LYS A 122 17.12 -13.78 -20.28
CA LYS A 122 15.87 -13.50 -19.55
C LYS A 122 16.10 -12.55 -18.38
N SER A 123 17.19 -12.74 -17.64
CA SER A 123 17.63 -11.85 -16.55
C SER A 123 17.92 -10.46 -17.08
N GLU A 124 18.64 -10.37 -18.21
CA GLU A 124 18.97 -9.10 -18.85
C GLU A 124 17.72 -8.33 -19.27
N ALA A 125 16.79 -8.97 -19.98
CA ALA A 125 15.54 -8.33 -20.39
C ALA A 125 14.71 -7.89 -19.17
N ARG A 126 14.58 -8.75 -18.15
CA ARG A 126 13.80 -8.48 -16.94
C ARG A 126 14.35 -7.31 -16.14
N TRP A 127 15.64 -7.34 -15.80
CA TRP A 127 16.24 -6.35 -14.91
C TRP A 127 16.69 -5.09 -15.65
N GLY A 128 16.98 -5.19 -16.95
CA GLY A 128 17.15 -4.04 -17.83
C GLY A 128 15.87 -3.19 -17.90
N ALA A 129 14.69 -3.81 -18.01
CA ALA A 129 13.42 -3.08 -17.97
C ALA A 129 13.18 -2.38 -16.62
N VAL A 130 13.52 -3.04 -15.49
CA VAL A 130 13.42 -2.42 -14.16
C VAL A 130 14.40 -1.26 -14.03
N SER A 131 15.64 -1.41 -14.50
CA SER A 131 16.66 -0.35 -14.48
C SER A 131 16.21 0.88 -15.27
N GLN A 132 15.74 0.68 -16.51
CA GLN A 132 15.17 1.77 -17.33
C GLN A 132 13.98 2.44 -16.66
N TYR A 133 13.15 1.69 -15.94
CA TYR A 133 12.05 2.28 -15.18
C TYR A 133 12.52 3.09 -13.98
N MET A 134 13.55 2.61 -13.27
CA MET A 134 14.18 3.38 -12.20
C MET A 134 14.72 4.72 -12.70
N ASP A 135 15.29 4.76 -13.92
CA ASP A 135 15.76 6.00 -14.52
C ASP A 135 14.60 6.99 -14.82
N ARG A 136 13.43 6.47 -15.22
CA ARG A 136 12.24 7.32 -15.46
C ARG A 136 11.67 7.93 -14.19
N ILE A 137 11.72 7.21 -13.06
CA ILE A 137 11.10 7.66 -11.79
C ILE A 137 12.08 8.37 -10.85
N GLU A 138 13.36 8.45 -11.19
CA GLU A 138 14.38 9.02 -10.31
C GLU A 138 14.12 10.50 -9.97
N SER A 139 13.69 11.30 -10.94
CA SER A 139 13.33 12.69 -10.71
C SER A 139 12.13 12.86 -9.78
N LEU A 140 11.22 11.88 -9.76
CA LEU A 140 10.09 11.85 -8.82
C LEU A 140 10.56 11.56 -7.39
N VAL A 141 11.53 10.66 -7.24
CA VAL A 141 12.15 10.38 -5.93
C VAL A 141 12.88 11.62 -5.41
N ASP A 142 13.59 12.34 -6.28
CA ASP A 142 14.24 13.60 -5.92
C ASP A 142 13.24 14.66 -5.48
N ALA A 143 12.14 14.81 -6.23
CA ALA A 143 11.07 15.72 -5.84
C ALA A 143 10.41 15.30 -4.52
N ALA A 144 10.19 14.00 -4.30
CA ALA A 144 9.59 13.46 -3.09
C ALA A 144 10.45 13.69 -1.85
N ALA A 145 11.78 13.71 -1.98
CA ALA A 145 12.71 14.02 -0.88
C ALA A 145 12.47 15.40 -0.26
N HIS A 146 11.87 16.34 -1.01
CA HIS A 146 11.56 17.69 -0.54
C HIS A 146 10.14 17.86 0.00
N LYS A 147 9.28 16.84 -0.12
CA LYS A 147 7.89 16.91 0.36
C LYS A 147 7.81 16.71 1.87
N SER A 148 6.96 17.49 2.53
CA SER A 148 6.79 17.50 3.99
C SER A 148 5.87 16.41 4.56
N CYS A 149 5.33 15.52 3.73
CA CYS A 149 4.46 14.43 4.17
C CYS A 149 5.25 13.42 5.03
N PRO A 150 4.99 13.32 6.34
CA PRO A 150 5.67 12.37 7.21
C PRO A 150 5.31 10.94 6.83
N VAL A 151 6.28 10.04 6.96
CA VAL A 151 6.12 8.60 6.74
C VAL A 151 6.48 7.87 8.01
N THR A 152 5.60 7.02 8.50
CA THR A 152 5.81 6.24 9.73
C THR A 152 5.56 4.75 9.50
N THR A 153 6.34 3.91 10.18
CA THR A 153 6.18 2.44 10.15
C THR A 153 6.01 1.87 11.55
N TRP A 154 5.05 0.98 11.77
CA TRP A 154 4.83 0.32 13.07
C TRP A 154 4.78 -1.19 12.98
N SER A 155 5.30 -1.87 14.01
CA SER A 155 5.18 -3.32 14.21
C SER A 155 4.13 -3.59 15.28
N VAL A 156 2.87 -3.63 14.88
CA VAL A 156 1.68 -3.66 15.76
C VAL A 156 0.53 -4.36 15.05
N SER A 157 -0.38 -4.97 15.81
CA SER A 157 -1.59 -5.55 15.22
C SER A 157 -2.53 -4.45 14.72
N ALA A 158 -3.31 -4.77 13.69
CA ALA A 158 -4.36 -3.90 13.20
C ALA A 158 -5.43 -3.73 14.30
N GLY A 159 -5.61 -2.49 14.78
CA GLY A 159 -6.56 -2.17 15.86
C GLY A 159 -5.91 -1.85 17.21
N GLU A 160 -4.61 -2.11 17.39
CA GLU A 160 -3.89 -1.77 18.64
C GLU A 160 -3.37 -0.34 18.66
N GLN A 161 -2.99 0.19 17.49
CA GLN A 161 -2.48 1.54 17.34
C GLN A 161 -3.08 2.20 16.10
N PHE A 162 -3.46 3.47 16.26
CA PHE A 162 -4.10 4.27 15.23
C PHE A 162 -3.26 5.50 14.90
N PRO A 163 -3.30 6.00 13.65
CA PRO A 163 -2.81 7.33 13.33
C PRO A 163 -3.53 8.40 14.15
N GLU A 164 -2.76 9.25 14.81
CA GLU A 164 -3.26 10.46 15.46
C GLU A 164 -3.60 11.51 14.38
N ALA A 165 -4.81 11.41 13.84
CA ALA A 165 -5.30 12.31 12.80
C ALA A 165 -6.82 12.48 12.85
N ASP A 166 -7.30 13.67 12.52
CA ASP A 166 -8.74 13.95 12.39
C ASP A 166 -9.39 13.12 11.27
N ARG A 167 -8.60 12.78 10.23
CA ARG A 167 -9.06 12.02 9.07
C ARG A 167 -8.08 10.91 8.72
N VAL A 168 -8.60 9.71 8.51
CA VAL A 168 -7.82 8.53 8.12
C VAL A 168 -8.43 7.90 6.87
N ALA A 169 -7.59 7.69 5.85
CA ALA A 169 -7.90 6.90 4.67
C ALA A 169 -7.20 5.55 4.79
N LEU A 170 -7.93 4.54 5.27
CA LEU A 170 -7.43 3.18 5.39
C LEU A 170 -7.61 2.44 4.07
N ILE A 171 -6.52 1.97 3.47
CA ILE A 171 -6.54 1.17 2.24
C ILE A 171 -5.67 -0.05 2.44
N THR A 172 -6.22 -1.24 2.25
CA THR A 172 -5.44 -2.47 2.49
C THR A 172 -5.99 -3.70 1.75
N ASP A 173 -5.14 -4.70 1.57
CA ASP A 173 -5.54 -6.05 1.15
C ASP A 173 -5.61 -6.95 2.38
N LEU A 174 -6.81 -7.40 2.73
CA LEU A 174 -7.00 -8.17 3.96
C LEU A 174 -6.24 -9.49 3.86
N PRO A 175 -5.53 -9.90 4.93
CA PRO A 175 -4.80 -11.16 4.97
C PRO A 175 -5.73 -12.34 4.67
N TYR A 176 -5.29 -13.30 3.85
CA TYR A 176 -6.11 -14.46 3.47
C TYR A 176 -5.29 -15.74 3.28
N GLY A 177 -5.94 -16.89 3.51
CA GLY A 177 -5.29 -18.20 3.49
C GLY A 177 -4.34 -18.41 4.67
N ASN A 178 -3.52 -19.46 4.62
CA ASN A 178 -2.54 -19.79 5.68
C ASN A 178 -1.29 -18.89 5.66
N ALA A 179 -1.28 -17.86 4.81
CA ALA A 179 -0.14 -16.96 4.59
C ALA A 179 0.05 -15.92 5.70
N SER A 180 -1.00 -15.70 6.50
CA SER A 180 -1.01 -14.70 7.55
C SER A 180 -1.82 -15.26 8.70
N VAL A 181 -1.19 -15.46 9.85
CA VAL A 181 -1.92 -15.75 11.09
C VAL A 181 -2.41 -14.40 11.59
N LEU A 182 -3.71 -14.18 11.60
CA LEU A 182 -4.29 -13.20 12.52
C LEU A 182 -4.00 -13.74 13.91
N VAL A 183 -2.99 -13.19 14.58
CA VAL A 183 -2.64 -13.63 15.94
C VAL A 183 -3.65 -12.96 16.88
N GLY A 184 -4.54 -13.75 17.48
CA GLY A 184 -5.58 -13.26 18.37
C GLY A 184 -6.96 -13.23 17.73
N ASP A 185 -7.60 -12.07 17.75
CA ASP A 185 -9.01 -11.87 17.40
C ASP A 185 -9.30 -12.07 15.90
N GLY A 186 -10.56 -12.38 15.57
CA GLY A 186 -10.99 -12.62 14.19
C GLY A 186 -10.93 -11.35 13.34
N LEU A 187 -11.03 -11.51 12.01
CA LEU A 187 -11.08 -10.37 11.09
C LEU A 187 -12.20 -9.37 11.47
N VAL A 188 -13.33 -9.88 11.95
CA VAL A 188 -14.44 -9.06 12.45
C VAL A 188 -14.00 -8.13 13.58
N ASP A 189 -13.32 -8.67 14.60
CA ASP A 189 -12.92 -7.92 15.80
C ASP A 189 -11.87 -6.84 15.47
N ILE A 190 -10.98 -7.12 14.51
CA ILE A 190 -10.05 -6.13 13.97
C ILE A 190 -10.83 -4.99 13.30
N ILE A 191 -11.82 -5.31 12.47
CA ILE A 191 -12.65 -4.30 11.83
C ILE A 191 -13.49 -3.52 12.86
N GLU A 192 -14.00 -4.17 13.91
CA GLU A 192 -14.67 -3.47 15.03
C GLU A 192 -13.73 -2.48 15.70
N SER A 193 -12.51 -2.92 16.04
CA SER A 193 -11.49 -2.08 16.67
C SER A 193 -11.09 -0.90 15.79
N VAL A 194 -10.91 -1.14 14.49
CA VAL A 194 -10.61 -0.09 13.51
C VAL A 194 -11.74 0.93 13.38
N ARG A 195 -12.99 0.48 13.38
CA ARG A 195 -14.16 1.37 13.30
C ARG A 195 -14.44 2.13 14.60
N ALA A 196 -13.81 1.75 15.70
CA ALA A 196 -13.83 2.47 16.96
C ALA A 196 -12.83 3.65 17.00
N ASN A 197 -12.03 3.84 15.94
CA ASN A 197 -11.16 5.00 15.83
C ASN A 197 -11.99 6.31 15.97
N PRO A 198 -11.58 7.24 16.85
CA PRO A 198 -12.33 8.47 17.12
C PRO A 198 -12.34 9.49 15.96
N GLY A 199 -11.47 9.35 14.95
CA GLY A 199 -11.41 10.24 13.79
C GLY A 199 -12.38 9.88 12.66
N ASP A 200 -12.51 10.78 11.67
CA ASP A 200 -13.21 10.47 10.41
C ASP A 200 -12.44 9.39 9.66
N LEU A 201 -13.04 8.21 9.50
CA LEU A 201 -12.39 7.06 8.87
C LEU A 201 -13.13 6.67 7.60
N SER A 202 -12.42 6.69 6.48
CA SER A 202 -12.81 6.01 5.25
C SER A 202 -11.99 4.73 5.09
N MET A 203 -12.64 3.61 4.80
CA MET A 203 -12.02 2.30 4.61
C MET A 203 -12.24 1.77 3.19
N ASP A 204 -11.16 1.26 2.62
CA ASP A 204 -11.13 0.52 1.36
C ASP A 204 -10.37 -0.80 1.55
N LEU A 205 -11.15 -1.88 1.75
CA LEU A 205 -10.61 -3.21 2.04
C LEU A 205 -10.74 -4.09 0.80
N ILE A 206 -9.67 -4.77 0.42
CA ILE A 206 -9.73 -5.80 -0.61
C ILE A 206 -9.78 -7.17 0.07
N ALA A 207 -10.82 -7.94 -0.25
CA ALA A 207 -11.18 -9.16 0.47
C ALA A 207 -11.46 -10.32 -0.48
N THR A 208 -11.39 -11.54 0.03
CA THR A 208 -12.04 -12.70 -0.60
C THR A 208 -13.56 -12.62 -0.47
N LYS A 209 -14.29 -13.38 -1.30
CA LYS A 209 -15.75 -13.54 -1.13
C LYS A 209 -16.14 -14.13 0.23
N GLN A 210 -15.31 -15.00 0.80
CA GLN A 210 -15.59 -15.59 2.12
C GLN A 210 -15.53 -14.52 3.21
N GLN A 211 -14.49 -13.69 3.19
CA GLN A 211 -14.32 -12.57 4.13
C GLN A 211 -15.42 -11.51 3.95
N GLU A 212 -15.81 -11.21 2.70
CA GLU A 212 -16.99 -10.37 2.43
C GLU A 212 -18.22 -10.92 3.15
N GLN A 213 -18.55 -12.20 2.95
CA GLN A 213 -19.72 -12.83 3.56
C GLN A 213 -19.68 -12.83 5.08
N GLU A 214 -18.50 -12.94 5.68
CA GLU A 214 -18.31 -12.85 7.13
C GLU A 214 -18.58 -11.42 7.64
N LEU A 215 -17.99 -10.42 6.99
CA LEU A 215 -18.11 -9.02 7.39
C LEU A 215 -19.52 -8.46 7.20
N VAL A 216 -20.18 -8.73 6.06
CA VAL A 216 -21.54 -8.20 5.79
C VAL A 216 -22.62 -8.85 6.66
N LYS A 217 -22.36 -10.02 7.25
CA LYS A 217 -23.27 -10.61 8.26
C LYS A 217 -23.24 -9.83 9.56
N ARG A 218 -22.10 -9.20 9.88
CA ARG A 218 -21.90 -8.45 11.12
C ARG A 218 -22.22 -6.97 10.96
N PHE A 219 -21.94 -6.42 9.80
CA PHE A 219 -22.00 -4.99 9.52
C PHE A 219 -22.91 -4.72 8.31
N ASP A 220 -24.06 -4.10 8.56
CA ASP A 220 -25.09 -3.80 7.56
C ASP A 220 -24.82 -2.52 6.75
N ASP A 221 -23.88 -1.69 7.20
CA ASP A 221 -23.51 -0.42 6.58
C ASP A 221 -22.27 -0.51 5.67
N LEU A 222 -21.80 -1.72 5.36
CA LEU A 222 -20.71 -1.95 4.42
C LEU A 222 -21.21 -1.94 2.97
N LEU A 223 -20.54 -1.16 2.12
CA LEU A 223 -20.77 -1.19 0.67
C LEU A 223 -19.78 -2.16 0.03
N THR A 224 -20.27 -3.10 -0.78
CA THR A 224 -19.40 -4.06 -1.48
C THR A 224 -19.46 -3.89 -2.98
N ARG A 225 -18.34 -4.17 -3.65
CA ARG A 225 -18.22 -4.13 -5.10
C ARG A 225 -17.32 -5.26 -5.58
N PRO A 226 -17.76 -6.10 -6.54
CA PRO A 226 -16.90 -7.12 -7.12
C PRO A 226 -15.77 -6.48 -7.92
N ILE A 227 -14.58 -7.06 -7.81
CA ILE A 227 -13.40 -6.69 -8.61
C ILE A 227 -12.84 -7.91 -9.36
N ARG A 228 -11.90 -7.70 -10.27
CA ARG A 228 -11.29 -8.79 -11.06
C ARG A 228 -10.59 -9.81 -10.14
N GLY A 229 -10.54 -11.06 -10.59
CA GLY A 229 -9.85 -12.15 -9.87
C GLY A 229 -10.64 -12.78 -8.73
N GLY A 230 -11.97 -12.60 -8.70
CA GLY A 230 -12.83 -13.20 -7.67
C GLY A 230 -12.71 -12.56 -6.29
N ARG A 231 -12.08 -11.39 -6.20
CA ARG A 231 -11.98 -10.56 -4.99
C ARG A 231 -13.12 -9.55 -4.95
N VAL A 232 -13.30 -8.94 -3.78
CA VAL A 232 -14.32 -7.93 -3.52
C VAL A 232 -13.65 -6.72 -2.88
N GLN A 233 -14.06 -5.53 -3.27
CA GLN A 233 -13.75 -4.29 -2.56
C GLN A 233 -14.89 -4.03 -1.58
N ILE A 234 -14.56 -3.87 -0.31
CA ILE A 234 -15.46 -3.48 0.77
C ILE A 234 -15.13 -2.04 1.15
N MET A 235 -16.14 -1.20 1.20
CA MET A 235 -16.03 0.24 1.45
C MET A 235 -16.87 0.61 2.65
N TRP A 236 -16.37 1.54 3.45
CA TRP A 236 -17.08 2.13 4.57
C TRP A 236 -16.57 3.54 4.85
N ASP A 237 -17.42 4.41 5.37
CA ASP A 237 -17.06 5.79 5.71
C ASP A 237 -17.87 6.25 6.91
N SER A 238 -17.17 6.63 7.98
CA SER A 238 -17.79 7.03 9.26
C SER A 238 -18.66 8.27 9.13
N ARG A 239 -18.46 9.11 8.10
CA ARG A 239 -19.14 10.39 7.90
C ARG A 239 -20.59 10.25 7.43
N PHE A 240 -21.01 9.05 7.02
CA PHE A 240 -22.37 8.77 6.58
C PHE A 240 -23.21 8.00 7.62
N ARG A 241 -22.75 7.97 8.89
CA ARG A 241 -23.52 7.48 10.03
C ARG A 241 -24.48 8.52 10.59
#